data_AF-A0A2V9JSD2-F1
#
_entry.id   AF-A0A2V9JSD2-F1
#
_cell.length_a   1.000
_cell.length_b   1.000
_cell.length_c   1.000
_cell.angle_alpha   90.00
_cell.angle_beta   90.00
_cell.angle_gamma   90.00
#
_symmetry.space_group_name_H-M   'P 1'
#
loop_
_entity.id
_entity.type
_entity.pdbx_description
1 polymer ?
#
loop_
_entity_poly.entity_id
_entity_poly.type
_entity_poly.pdbx_seq_one_letter_code
_entity_poly.pdbx_strand_id
1 'polypeptide(L)'
;MADWKADAPFVFEGTVKSLAASNVSAVPADNKTAVVAVDHVRQAPRAMAGFAGKEITLRVAAGETLRPGDKFVFFADSLVFGDNLAVQSRGHDTLLPVEKTAAVMAAAPVVQGLRRRIDEAQAVVSGRVIDVRPLATSAPKGAALAARGRPEGRISEHEPFWQEAVIEVTGVHKGPRQKRVVVRFPSSTDVQWHKAPKFKTGQAGIWLLHGGPPRAVTAAGRAAPLPRGVYTALDPNDYHPPSVAPVVEAMFPGAAAPATSKRAPARKSSAKKASTKARGKKRR
;
A
#
# COMPACT_ATOMS: atom_id res chain seq x y z
N MET A 1 -1.79 -16.01 29.90
CA MET A 1 -3.03 -16.48 29.25
C MET A 1 -2.71 -16.54 27.76
N ALA A 2 -2.79 -17.71 27.14
CA ALA A 2 -2.43 -17.89 25.73
C ALA A 2 -3.32 -17.01 24.85
N ASP A 3 -2.70 -16.25 23.95
CA ASP A 3 -3.42 -15.42 22.98
C ASP A 3 -3.99 -16.33 21.88
N TRP A 4 -5.18 -16.88 22.14
CA TRP A 4 -5.86 -17.86 21.28
C TRP A 4 -6.11 -17.35 19.85
N LYS A 5 -6.03 -16.03 19.62
CA LYS A 5 -6.14 -15.38 18.32
C LYS A 5 -4.86 -15.51 17.49
N ALA A 6 -3.69 -15.47 18.14
CA ALA A 6 -2.40 -15.56 17.48
C ALA A 6 -2.13 -16.96 16.89
N ASP A 7 -2.71 -18.00 17.50
CA ASP A 7 -2.49 -19.40 17.13
C ASP A 7 -3.56 -19.98 16.18
N ALA A 8 -4.51 -19.17 15.70
CA ALA A 8 -5.55 -19.64 14.80
C ALA A 8 -4.98 -19.90 13.39
N PRO A 9 -5.00 -21.16 12.88
CA PRO A 9 -4.43 -21.47 11.58
C PRO A 9 -5.23 -20.85 10.43
N PHE A 10 -6.54 -20.65 10.62
CA PHE A 10 -7.41 -20.04 9.63
C PHE A 10 -8.09 -18.77 10.19
N VAL A 11 -7.80 -17.63 9.57
CA VAL A 11 -8.36 -16.33 9.91
C VAL A 11 -8.96 -15.71 8.65
N PHE A 12 -10.24 -15.37 8.70
CA PHE A 12 -10.95 -14.84 7.56
C PHE A 12 -12.02 -13.82 7.95
N GLU A 13 -12.29 -12.90 7.05
CA GLU A 13 -13.46 -12.03 7.10
C GLU A 13 -14.64 -12.77 6.49
N GLY A 14 -15.75 -12.81 7.21
CA GLY A 14 -16.94 -13.50 6.74
C GLY A 14 -18.23 -12.78 7.08
N THR A 15 -19.22 -12.98 6.22
CA THR A 15 -20.60 -12.54 6.43
C THR A 15 -21.46 -13.75 6.77
N VAL A 16 -22.15 -13.70 7.92
CA VAL A 16 -23.08 -14.77 8.34
C VAL A 16 -24.28 -14.77 7.40
N LYS A 17 -24.58 -15.92 6.77
CA LYS A 17 -25.72 -16.06 5.84
C LYS A 17 -26.93 -16.65 6.53
N SER A 18 -26.74 -17.72 7.29
CA SER A 18 -27.80 -18.40 8.01
C SER A 18 -27.25 -19.05 9.28
N LEU A 19 -28.13 -19.15 10.28
CA LEU A 19 -27.88 -19.90 11.52
C LEU A 19 -28.61 -21.23 11.46
N ALA A 20 -28.17 -22.18 12.27
CA ALA A 20 -28.69 -23.53 12.29
C ALA A 20 -28.69 -24.21 10.92
N ALA A 21 -27.61 -24.01 10.17
CA ALA A 21 -27.46 -24.46 8.80
C ALA A 21 -26.04 -24.99 8.54
N SER A 22 -25.93 -25.94 7.62
CA SER A 22 -24.68 -26.56 7.18
C SER A 22 -24.74 -26.82 5.68
N ASN A 23 -23.63 -26.58 4.98
CA ASN A 23 -23.42 -26.94 3.59
C ASN A 23 -22.46 -28.13 3.43
N VAL A 24 -22.07 -28.77 4.54
CA VAL A 24 -21.24 -29.97 4.59
C VAL A 24 -22.11 -31.12 5.10
N SER A 25 -22.32 -32.15 4.28
CA SER A 25 -23.18 -33.30 4.63
C SER A 25 -22.74 -34.04 5.89
N ALA A 26 -21.43 -34.07 6.17
CA ALA A 26 -20.86 -34.68 7.36
C ALA A 26 -21.09 -33.86 8.66
N VAL A 27 -21.62 -32.64 8.56
CA VAL A 27 -21.89 -31.76 9.71
C VAL A 27 -23.39 -31.46 9.78
N PRO A 28 -24.08 -31.86 10.86
CA PRO A 28 -25.50 -31.57 11.04
C PRO A 28 -25.80 -30.06 11.08
N ALA A 29 -26.91 -29.67 10.45
CA ALA A 29 -27.51 -28.36 10.65
C ALA A 29 -28.20 -28.33 12.02
N ASP A 30 -27.64 -27.61 12.98
CA ASP A 30 -28.11 -27.54 14.36
C ASP A 30 -27.81 -26.16 14.97
N ASN A 31 -28.26 -25.90 16.20
CA ASN A 31 -28.06 -24.60 16.85
C ASN A 31 -26.59 -24.20 17.12
N LYS A 32 -25.62 -25.06 16.78
CA LYS A 32 -24.18 -24.79 16.88
C LYS A 32 -23.54 -24.61 15.51
N THR A 33 -24.31 -24.60 14.42
CA THR A 33 -23.78 -24.40 13.06
C THR A 33 -24.36 -23.17 12.38
N ALA A 34 -23.56 -22.55 11.53
CA ALA A 34 -23.94 -21.43 10.70
C ALA A 34 -23.28 -21.56 9.33
N VAL A 35 -23.94 -21.06 8.29
CA VAL A 35 -23.31 -20.88 6.98
C VAL A 35 -22.76 -19.46 6.90
N VAL A 36 -21.48 -19.34 6.57
CA VAL A 36 -20.77 -18.07 6.47
C VAL A 36 -20.15 -17.96 5.09
N ALA A 37 -20.37 -16.83 4.41
CA ALA A 37 -19.65 -16.50 3.19
C ALA A 37 -18.29 -15.93 3.57
N VAL A 38 -17.22 -16.51 3.03
CA VAL A 38 -15.85 -16.04 3.21
C VAL A 38 -15.63 -14.88 2.26
N ASP A 39 -15.59 -13.65 2.79
CA ASP A 39 -15.37 -12.44 2.00
C ASP A 39 -13.88 -12.32 1.62
N HIS A 40 -12.99 -12.43 2.61
CA HIS A 40 -11.54 -12.36 2.42
C HIS A 40 -10.82 -13.31 3.38
N VAL A 41 -9.77 -13.99 2.89
CA VAL A 41 -8.89 -14.80 3.74
C VAL A 41 -7.71 -13.94 4.20
N ARG A 42 -7.50 -13.83 5.51
CA ARG A 42 -6.39 -13.07 6.13
C ARG A 42 -5.18 -13.96 6.39
N GLN A 43 -5.42 -15.18 6.86
CA GLN A 43 -4.40 -16.20 7.12
C GLN A 43 -5.00 -17.58 6.86
N ALA A 44 -4.30 -18.43 6.12
CA ALA A 44 -4.74 -19.79 5.85
C ALA A 44 -3.57 -20.68 5.41
N PRO A 45 -3.59 -21.98 5.76
CA PRO A 45 -2.77 -22.96 5.07
C PRO A 45 -3.14 -23.01 3.58
N ARG A 46 -2.19 -23.39 2.72
CA ARG A 46 -2.35 -23.37 1.25
C ARG A 46 -3.61 -24.08 0.75
N ALA A 47 -4.03 -25.15 1.42
CA ALA A 47 -5.25 -25.90 1.10
C ALA A 47 -6.56 -25.13 1.34
N MET A 48 -6.55 -24.07 2.17
CA MET A 48 -7.74 -23.30 2.56
C MET A 48 -7.79 -21.90 1.92
N ALA A 49 -6.71 -21.45 1.27
CA ALA A 49 -6.67 -20.14 0.61
C ALA A 49 -7.71 -19.99 -0.52
N GLY A 50 -8.11 -21.10 -1.15
CA GLY A 50 -9.09 -21.12 -2.25
C GLY A 50 -10.57 -21.00 -1.84
N PHE A 51 -10.87 -20.77 -0.57
CA PHE A 51 -12.24 -20.60 -0.07
C PHE A 51 -12.71 -19.15 -0.03
N ALA A 52 -11.87 -18.17 -0.39
CA ALA A 52 -12.32 -16.80 -0.60
C ALA A 52 -13.44 -16.75 -1.66
N GLY A 53 -14.53 -16.06 -1.33
CA GLY A 53 -15.75 -15.96 -2.15
C GLY A 53 -16.67 -17.18 -2.07
N LYS A 54 -16.36 -18.20 -1.25
CA LYS A 54 -17.20 -19.40 -1.07
C LYS A 54 -17.94 -19.37 0.26
N GLU A 55 -19.00 -20.16 0.34
CA GLU A 55 -19.72 -20.40 1.59
C GLU A 55 -19.14 -21.63 2.29
N ILE A 56 -18.98 -21.52 3.61
CA ILE A 56 -18.45 -22.58 4.46
C ILE A 56 -19.37 -22.79 5.66
N THR A 57 -19.29 -23.98 6.26
CA THR A 57 -19.97 -24.27 7.52
C THR A 57 -19.08 -23.88 8.69
N LEU A 58 -19.55 -22.96 9.53
CA LEU A 58 -18.91 -22.57 10.77
C LEU A 58 -19.61 -23.26 11.94
N ARG A 59 -18.86 -23.99 12.76
CA ARG A 59 -19.34 -24.49 14.05
C ARG A 59 -19.03 -23.44 15.12
N VAL A 60 -20.08 -22.85 15.67
CA VAL A 60 -20.03 -21.70 16.57
C VAL A 60 -19.48 -22.13 17.93
N ALA A 61 -18.55 -21.36 18.50
CA ALA A 61 -18.02 -21.62 19.84
C ALA A 61 -19.06 -21.28 20.92
N ALA A 62 -18.90 -21.86 22.11
CA ALA A 62 -19.78 -21.54 23.23
C ALA A 62 -19.65 -20.04 23.62
N GLY A 63 -20.79 -19.36 23.74
CA GLY A 63 -20.85 -17.95 24.11
C GLY A 63 -20.75 -16.95 22.94
N GLU A 64 -20.52 -17.43 21.72
CA GLU A 64 -20.60 -16.57 20.54
C GLU A 64 -22.05 -16.30 20.15
N THR A 65 -22.35 -15.03 19.84
CA THR A 65 -23.66 -14.62 19.33
C THR A 65 -23.49 -14.11 17.91
N LEU A 66 -24.17 -14.77 16.96
CA LEU A 66 -24.15 -14.43 15.55
C LEU A 66 -25.57 -14.09 15.08
N ARG A 67 -25.70 -13.21 14.10
CA ARG A 67 -26.98 -12.96 13.40
C ARG A 67 -26.76 -12.96 11.89
N PRO A 68 -27.74 -13.42 11.10
CA PRO A 68 -27.67 -13.30 9.64
C PRO A 68 -27.40 -11.85 9.22
N GLY A 69 -26.44 -11.66 8.32
CA GLY A 69 -25.99 -10.36 7.84
C GLY A 69 -24.86 -9.72 8.64
N ASP A 70 -24.57 -10.18 9.87
CA ASP A 70 -23.42 -9.68 10.62
C ASP A 70 -22.11 -10.07 9.92
N LYS A 71 -21.11 -9.19 10.05
CA LYS A 71 -19.77 -9.39 9.50
C LYS A 71 -18.72 -9.38 10.60
N PHE A 72 -17.84 -10.38 10.57
CA PHE A 72 -16.78 -10.53 11.56
C PHE A 72 -15.46 -10.98 10.93
N VAL A 73 -14.38 -10.79 11.70
CA VAL A 73 -13.13 -11.53 11.51
C VAL A 73 -13.23 -12.79 12.37
N PHE A 74 -13.31 -13.95 11.73
CA PHE A 74 -13.39 -15.25 12.39
C PHE A 74 -12.00 -15.87 12.55
N PHE A 75 -11.78 -16.47 13.72
CA PHE A 75 -10.59 -17.25 14.04
C PHE A 75 -11.03 -18.70 14.19
N ALA A 76 -10.51 -19.60 13.37
CA ALA A 76 -11.03 -20.96 13.30
C ALA A 76 -9.96 -22.03 13.09
N ASP A 77 -10.31 -23.25 13.50
CA ASP A 77 -9.62 -24.48 13.15
C ASP A 77 -10.34 -25.20 12.02
N SER A 78 -9.61 -25.88 11.14
CA SER A 78 -10.24 -26.81 10.20
C SER A 78 -10.86 -27.99 10.94
N LEU A 79 -12.13 -28.27 10.68
CA LEU A 79 -12.87 -29.37 11.31
C LEU A 79 -13.03 -30.56 10.36
N VAL A 80 -13.53 -30.33 9.14
CA VAL A 80 -13.74 -31.37 8.13
C VAL A 80 -13.46 -30.83 6.72
N PHE A 81 -12.77 -31.63 5.91
CA PHE A 81 -12.57 -31.42 4.48
C PHE A 81 -13.40 -32.40 3.65
N GLY A 82 -14.26 -31.88 2.78
CA GLY A 82 -14.99 -32.62 1.74
C GLY A 82 -15.19 -31.73 0.51
N ASP A 83 -16.35 -31.82 -0.17
CA ASP A 83 -16.70 -30.90 -1.28
C ASP A 83 -16.83 -29.44 -0.82
N ASN A 84 -17.22 -29.24 0.44
CA ASN A 84 -17.29 -27.97 1.14
C ASN A 84 -16.45 -28.02 2.43
N LEU A 85 -16.09 -26.86 2.97
CA LEU A 85 -15.27 -26.73 4.16
C LEU A 85 -16.14 -26.52 5.41
N ALA A 86 -15.87 -27.30 6.46
CA ALA A 86 -16.36 -27.01 7.79
C ALA A 86 -15.21 -26.61 8.72
N VAL A 87 -15.42 -25.54 9.49
CA VAL A 87 -14.43 -25.00 10.43
C VAL A 87 -15.04 -24.83 11.82
N GLN A 88 -14.22 -25.01 12.85
CA GLN A 88 -14.60 -24.79 14.25
C GLN A 88 -14.17 -23.38 14.66
N SER A 89 -15.12 -22.53 15.03
CA SER A 89 -14.83 -21.20 15.56
C SER A 89 -14.10 -21.31 16.90
N ARG A 90 -13.09 -20.46 17.09
CA ARG A 90 -12.45 -20.16 18.37
C ARG A 90 -12.91 -18.82 18.95
N GLY A 91 -13.58 -18.01 18.13
CA GLY A 91 -13.99 -16.66 18.46
C GLY A 91 -14.03 -15.79 17.22
N HIS A 92 -14.61 -14.61 17.38
CA HIS A 92 -14.69 -13.63 16.31
C HIS A 92 -14.54 -12.21 16.85
N ASP A 93 -14.01 -11.31 16.02
CA ASP A 93 -14.00 -9.87 16.28
C ASP A 93 -14.97 -9.15 15.35
N THR A 94 -15.67 -8.13 15.86
CA THR A 94 -16.52 -7.27 15.04
C THR A 94 -15.70 -6.61 13.96
N LEU A 95 -16.14 -6.71 12.70
CA LEU A 95 -15.62 -5.84 11.68
C LEU A 95 -16.02 -4.41 12.03
N LEU A 96 -15.03 -3.56 12.32
CA LEU A 96 -15.28 -2.15 12.56
C LEU A 96 -15.97 -1.55 11.33
N PRO A 97 -16.97 -0.66 11.48
CA PRO A 97 -17.55 0.09 10.38
C PRO A 97 -16.46 0.69 9.50
N VAL A 98 -16.65 0.77 8.17
CA VAL A 98 -15.60 1.21 7.22
C VAL A 98 -14.91 2.52 7.66
N GLU A 99 -15.66 3.46 8.23
CA GLU A 99 -15.18 4.71 8.85
C GLU A 99 -14.21 4.45 10.02
N LYS A 100 -14.57 3.52 10.93
CA LYS A 100 -13.73 3.11 12.07
C LYS A 100 -12.55 2.25 11.62
N THR A 101 -12.71 1.41 10.60
CA THR A 101 -11.60 0.64 10.00
C THR A 101 -10.62 1.59 9.31
N ALA A 102 -11.10 2.60 8.60
CA ALA A 102 -10.28 3.65 8.02
C ALA A 102 -9.58 4.47 9.11
N ALA A 103 -10.26 4.78 10.22
CA ALA A 103 -9.65 5.46 11.37
C ALA A 103 -8.61 4.59 12.10
N VAL A 104 -8.84 3.28 12.25
CA VAL A 104 -7.91 2.34 12.89
C VAL A 104 -6.73 2.00 11.97
N MET A 105 -6.97 1.81 10.67
CA MET A 105 -5.91 1.69 9.67
C MET A 105 -5.13 2.99 9.54
N ALA A 106 -5.79 4.15 9.58
CA ALA A 106 -5.14 5.45 9.67
C ALA A 106 -4.30 5.57 10.93
N ALA A 107 -4.77 5.04 12.07
CA ALA A 107 -4.05 5.03 13.35
C ALA A 107 -2.95 3.97 13.43
N ALA A 108 -2.87 3.03 12.48
CA ALA A 108 -1.79 2.05 12.46
C ALA A 108 -0.44 2.78 12.41
N PRO A 109 0.55 2.39 13.24
CA PRO A 109 1.83 3.10 13.34
C PRO A 109 2.55 3.30 11.99
N VAL A 110 2.38 2.35 11.06
CA VAL A 110 2.93 2.41 9.70
C VAL A 110 2.26 3.52 8.88
N VAL A 111 0.93 3.64 8.96
CA VAL A 111 0.17 4.67 8.22
C VAL A 111 0.36 6.05 8.84
N GLN A 112 0.42 6.15 10.17
CA GLN A 112 0.79 7.38 10.87
C GLN A 112 2.22 7.82 10.53
N GLY A 113 3.16 6.87 10.47
CA GLY A 113 4.54 7.13 10.05
C GLY A 113 4.62 7.68 8.63
N LEU A 114 3.89 7.07 7.69
CA LEU A 114 3.82 7.53 6.30
C LEU A 114 3.14 8.90 6.19
N ARG A 115 2.02 9.14 6.89
CA ARG A 115 1.35 10.45 6.91
C ARG A 115 2.26 11.55 7.43
N ARG A 116 2.93 11.32 8.56
CA ARG A 116 3.90 12.26 9.11
C ARG A 116 5.02 12.55 8.11
N ARG A 117 5.54 11.54 7.41
CA ARG A 117 6.54 11.73 6.36
C ARG A 117 6.01 12.57 5.20
N ILE A 118 4.78 12.33 4.73
CA ILE A 118 4.13 13.14 3.69
C ILE A 118 3.98 14.59 4.16
N ASP A 119 3.61 14.80 5.42
CA ASP A 119 3.44 16.13 6.02
C ASP A 119 4.77 16.87 6.17
N GLU A 120 5.84 16.18 6.56
CA GLU A 120 7.21 16.70 6.67
C GLU A 120 7.87 16.96 5.31
N ALA A 121 7.48 16.21 4.27
CA ALA A 121 8.06 16.33 2.94
C ALA A 121 7.83 17.74 2.36
N GLN A 122 8.90 18.34 1.84
CA GLN A 122 8.87 19.66 1.23
C GLN A 122 8.38 19.62 -0.21
N ALA A 123 8.59 18.48 -0.89
CA ALA A 123 7.98 18.16 -2.16
C ALA A 123 7.58 16.68 -2.21
N VAL A 124 6.52 16.37 -2.94
CA VAL A 124 6.13 15.00 -3.26
C VAL A 124 5.92 14.90 -4.76
N VAL A 125 6.69 14.04 -5.43
CA VAL A 125 6.71 13.96 -6.89
C VAL A 125 6.59 12.52 -7.37
N SER A 126 5.94 12.32 -8.51
CA SER A 126 6.01 11.09 -9.29
C SER A 126 6.87 11.31 -10.53
N GLY A 127 7.58 10.26 -10.96
CA GLY A 127 8.53 10.40 -12.05
C GLY A 127 9.36 9.15 -12.34
N ARG A 128 10.46 9.36 -13.07
CA ARG A 128 11.46 8.34 -13.39
C ARG A 128 12.87 8.89 -13.20
N VAL A 129 13.75 8.09 -12.60
CA VAL A 129 15.19 8.38 -12.52
C VAL A 129 15.78 8.27 -13.93
N ILE A 130 16.37 9.36 -14.42
CA ILE A 130 16.99 9.42 -15.76
C ILE A 130 18.52 9.37 -15.71
N ASP A 131 19.11 9.67 -14.55
CA ASP A 131 20.56 9.63 -14.34
C ASP A 131 20.88 9.38 -12.87
N VAL A 132 21.99 8.67 -12.59
CA VAL A 132 22.55 8.47 -11.26
C VAL A 132 24.05 8.65 -11.34
N ARG A 133 24.59 9.55 -10.52
CA ARG A 133 26.01 9.90 -10.54
C ARG A 133 26.55 10.14 -9.14
N PRO A 134 27.86 9.93 -8.90
CA PRO A 134 28.47 10.32 -7.64
C PRO A 134 28.25 11.80 -7.37
N LEU A 135 27.98 12.15 -6.11
CA LEU A 135 28.01 13.56 -5.72
C LEU A 135 29.43 14.05 -5.92
N ALA A 136 29.64 14.97 -6.85
CA ALA A 136 30.91 15.65 -6.99
C ALA A 136 31.15 16.47 -5.73
N THR A 137 31.85 15.89 -4.75
CA THR A 137 32.59 16.69 -3.80
C THR A 137 33.50 17.55 -4.65
N SER A 138 33.39 18.88 -4.57
CA SER A 138 34.51 19.73 -4.94
C SER A 138 35.74 19.06 -4.33
N ALA A 139 36.66 18.64 -5.20
CA ALA A 139 37.83 17.85 -4.88
C ALA A 139 38.40 18.26 -3.53
N PRO A 140 38.97 17.35 -2.72
CA PRO A 140 39.72 17.80 -1.55
C PRO A 140 40.69 18.88 -2.06
N LYS A 141 40.56 20.09 -1.54
CA LYS A 141 41.63 21.09 -1.55
C LYS A 141 42.76 20.56 -0.66
N GLY A 142 43.23 19.35 -0.92
CA GLY A 142 44.38 18.70 -0.33
C GLY A 142 45.64 18.97 -1.14
N ALA A 143 45.52 19.44 -2.39
CA ALA A 143 46.67 19.85 -3.20
C ALA A 143 47.19 21.28 -2.87
N ALA A 144 46.52 22.04 -2.00
CA ALA A 144 46.95 23.40 -1.62
C ALA A 144 47.24 23.60 -0.11
N LEU A 145 47.00 22.58 0.73
CA LEU A 145 47.25 22.63 2.17
C LEU A 145 48.47 21.80 2.61
N ALA A 146 49.19 21.17 1.67
CA ALA A 146 50.49 20.55 1.91
C ALA A 146 51.59 21.52 2.39
N ALA A 147 51.30 22.82 2.52
CA ALA A 147 52.24 23.84 2.99
C ALA A 147 52.13 24.17 4.49
N ARG A 148 51.16 23.65 5.26
CA ARG A 148 51.10 23.88 6.72
C ARG A 148 50.62 22.63 7.46
N GLY A 149 51.60 21.87 7.96
CA GLY A 149 51.44 20.55 8.57
C GLY A 149 50.37 20.47 9.66
N ARG A 150 49.16 20.10 9.24
CA ARG A 150 48.09 19.64 10.11
C ARG A 150 47.89 18.15 9.81
N PRO A 151 47.89 17.26 10.81
CA PRO A 151 47.71 15.84 10.57
C PRO A 151 46.38 15.61 9.86
N GLU A 152 46.44 14.78 8.82
CA GLU A 152 45.32 14.41 7.97
C GLU A 152 44.10 14.09 8.84
N GLY A 153 43.02 14.83 8.62
CA GLY A 153 41.78 14.64 9.35
C GLY A 153 41.35 13.18 9.23
N ARG A 154 41.05 12.55 10.38
CA ARG A 154 40.58 11.17 10.48
C ARG A 154 39.50 10.94 9.41
N ILE A 155 39.81 10.14 8.40
CA ILE A 155 38.81 9.61 7.49
C ILE A 155 37.91 8.74 8.36
N SER A 156 36.68 9.19 8.63
CA SER A 156 35.73 8.40 9.38
C SER A 156 35.26 7.27 8.48
N GLU A 157 35.43 6.02 8.93
CA GLU A 157 34.94 4.81 8.27
C GLU A 157 33.43 4.86 7.95
N HIS A 158 32.70 5.77 8.60
CA HIS A 158 31.26 5.97 8.45
C HIS A 158 30.85 7.03 7.42
N GLU A 159 31.76 7.58 6.61
CA GLU A 159 31.38 8.54 5.56
C GLU A 159 30.62 7.85 4.41
N PRO A 160 29.33 8.16 4.19
CA PRO A 160 28.59 7.54 3.10
C PRO A 160 29.08 8.03 1.74
N PHE A 161 29.27 7.11 0.80
CA PHE A 161 29.41 7.43 -0.62
C PHE A 161 28.12 8.07 -1.14
N TRP A 162 28.08 9.40 -1.22
CA TRP A 162 26.91 10.14 -1.69
C TRP A 162 26.73 10.04 -3.20
N GLN A 163 25.48 9.86 -3.63
CA GLN A 163 25.06 9.84 -5.02
C GLN A 163 23.95 10.87 -5.25
N GLU A 164 23.86 11.38 -6.47
CA GLU A 164 22.76 12.19 -6.98
C GLU A 164 21.96 11.37 -7.99
N ALA A 165 20.65 11.26 -7.79
CA ALA A 165 19.70 10.80 -8.79
C ALA A 165 18.97 12.01 -9.39
N VAL A 166 18.95 12.10 -10.72
CA VAL A 166 18.13 13.08 -11.45
C VAL A 166 16.81 12.41 -11.80
N ILE A 167 15.71 12.97 -11.33
CA ILE A 167 14.36 12.48 -11.59
C ILE A 167 13.69 13.40 -12.59
N GLU A 168 13.21 12.84 -13.69
CA GLU A 168 12.25 13.47 -14.57
C GLU A 168 10.85 13.37 -13.94
N VAL A 169 10.26 14.52 -13.63
CA VAL A 169 9.00 14.62 -12.90
C VAL A 169 7.84 14.53 -13.89
N THR A 170 6.97 13.54 -13.67
CA THR A 170 5.72 13.38 -14.42
C THR A 170 4.51 13.92 -13.66
N GLY A 171 4.60 14.04 -12.32
CA GLY A 171 3.56 14.61 -11.48
C GLY A 171 4.11 15.26 -10.21
N VAL A 172 3.48 16.35 -9.78
CA VAL A 172 3.79 17.02 -8.51
C VAL A 172 2.55 17.00 -7.65
N HIS A 173 2.66 16.34 -6.50
CA HIS A 173 1.57 16.13 -5.53
C HIS A 173 1.66 17.10 -4.35
N LYS A 174 2.87 17.59 -4.05
CA LYS A 174 3.14 18.62 -3.03
C LYS A 174 4.40 19.41 -3.42
N GLY A 175 4.44 20.69 -3.07
CA GLY A 175 5.59 21.56 -3.32
C GLY A 175 5.55 22.26 -4.69
N PRO A 176 6.64 22.94 -5.09
CA PRO A 176 6.68 23.72 -6.32
C PRO A 176 6.65 22.84 -7.57
N ARG A 177 6.00 23.32 -8.65
CA ARG A 177 6.04 22.66 -9.96
C ARG A 177 7.47 22.69 -10.51
N GLN A 178 8.01 21.50 -10.79
CA GLN A 178 9.37 21.32 -11.30
C GLN A 178 9.35 20.20 -12.35
N LYS A 179 10.09 20.38 -13.45
CA LYS A 179 10.23 19.33 -14.48
C LYS A 179 11.26 18.27 -14.11
N ARG A 180 12.24 18.66 -13.28
CA ARG A 180 13.32 17.80 -12.80
C ARG A 180 13.65 18.14 -11.36
N VAL A 181 14.03 17.13 -10.61
CA VAL A 181 14.55 17.25 -9.25
C VAL A 181 15.81 16.41 -9.10
N VAL A 182 16.72 16.87 -8.24
CA VAL A 182 17.92 16.12 -7.87
C VAL A 182 17.72 15.58 -6.46
N VAL A 183 17.88 14.27 -6.29
CA VAL A 183 17.75 13.59 -5.00
C VAL A 183 19.09 13.02 -4.61
N ARG A 184 19.59 13.43 -3.45
CA ARG A 184 20.84 12.92 -2.89
C ARG A 184 20.56 11.78 -1.92
N PHE A 185 21.31 10.70 -2.05
CA PHE A 185 21.14 9.48 -1.26
C PHE A 185 22.49 8.75 -1.06
N PRO A 186 22.65 7.95 0.00
CA PRO A 186 23.89 7.23 0.25
C PRO A 186 23.90 5.86 -0.45
N SER A 187 24.97 5.56 -1.20
CA SER A 187 25.20 4.20 -1.72
C SER A 187 25.86 3.26 -0.70
N SER A 188 26.26 3.76 0.47
CA SER A 188 26.88 2.99 1.55
C SER A 188 25.96 1.91 2.13
N THR A 189 26.58 0.82 2.61
CA THR A 189 25.95 -0.31 3.32
C THR A 189 26.10 -0.24 4.84
N ASP A 190 26.72 0.83 5.36
CA ASP A 190 26.88 1.06 6.81
C ASP A 190 25.51 1.03 7.54
N VAL A 191 25.50 0.61 8.81
CA VAL A 191 24.30 0.49 9.66
C VAL A 191 23.48 1.78 9.67
N GLN A 192 24.11 2.96 9.61
CA GLN A 192 23.37 4.23 9.56
C GLN A 192 22.61 4.45 8.24
N TRP A 193 23.06 3.84 7.13
CA TRP A 193 22.62 4.16 5.76
C TRP A 193 22.03 2.98 4.98
N HIS A 194 22.11 1.76 5.51
CA HIS A 194 21.67 0.54 4.84
C HIS A 194 20.17 0.55 4.48
N LYS A 195 19.35 1.25 5.27
CA LYS A 195 17.90 1.40 5.05
C LYS A 195 17.54 2.51 4.05
N ALA A 196 18.46 3.42 3.75
CA ALA A 196 18.17 4.50 2.82
C ALA A 196 17.93 3.94 1.40
N PRO A 197 16.91 4.43 0.68
CA PRO A 197 16.64 4.00 -0.69
C PRO A 197 17.87 4.19 -1.59
N LYS A 198 18.15 3.18 -2.41
CA LYS A 198 19.25 3.21 -3.39
C LYS A 198 18.67 3.26 -4.79
N PHE A 199 18.75 4.43 -5.42
CA PHE A 199 18.11 4.67 -6.71
C PHE A 199 18.96 4.17 -7.88
N LYS A 200 18.28 3.76 -8.95
CA LYS A 200 18.89 3.29 -10.20
C LYS A 200 18.25 3.99 -11.39
N THR A 201 19.03 4.22 -12.45
CA THR A 201 18.50 4.74 -13.72
C THR A 201 17.37 3.86 -14.24
N GLY A 202 16.30 4.48 -14.74
CA GLY A 202 15.09 3.82 -15.23
C GLY A 202 14.04 3.56 -14.16
N GLN A 203 14.37 3.70 -12.87
CA GLN A 203 13.45 3.48 -11.75
C GLN A 203 12.32 4.52 -11.75
N ALA A 204 11.07 4.05 -11.76
CA ALA A 204 9.89 4.89 -11.64
C ALA A 204 9.27 4.77 -10.25
N GLY A 205 8.55 5.79 -9.79
CA GLY A 205 7.87 5.75 -8.50
C GLY A 205 7.36 7.11 -8.03
N ILE A 206 7.11 7.18 -6.72
CA ILE A 206 6.79 8.39 -5.98
C ILE A 206 7.91 8.64 -4.97
N TRP A 207 8.33 9.89 -4.83
CA TRP A 207 9.33 10.31 -3.86
C TRP A 207 8.76 11.37 -2.92
N LEU A 208 8.97 11.16 -1.61
CA LEU A 208 8.74 12.14 -0.57
C LEU A 208 10.08 12.81 -0.30
N LEU A 209 10.17 14.09 -0.68
CA LEU A 209 11.43 14.81 -0.81
C LEU A 209 11.59 15.80 0.33
N HIS A 210 12.73 15.69 1.01
CA HIS A 210 13.07 16.56 2.14
C HIS A 210 14.22 17.48 1.75
N GLY A 211 14.23 18.70 2.27
CA GLY A 211 15.35 19.62 2.14
C GLY A 211 16.08 19.76 3.47
N GLY A 212 17.38 20.02 3.37
CA GLY A 212 18.31 19.73 4.46
C GLY A 212 19.36 18.75 3.96
N PRO A 213 20.50 18.57 4.64
CA PRO A 213 21.75 18.39 3.90
C PRO A 213 22.14 16.93 3.64
N PRO A 214 22.64 16.64 2.42
CA PRO A 214 23.58 15.53 2.20
C PRO A 214 24.67 15.83 1.16
N ARG A 215 25.30 17.02 1.04
CA ARG A 215 25.47 18.10 2.02
C ARG A 215 25.67 19.46 1.33
N ALA A 216 25.27 20.54 2.00
CA ALA A 216 25.90 21.86 1.86
C ALA A 216 26.40 22.24 3.26
N VAL A 217 27.70 22.49 3.40
CA VAL A 217 28.34 22.84 4.68
C VAL A 217 28.90 24.24 4.52
N THR A 218 28.52 25.13 5.43
CA THR A 218 29.13 26.46 5.48
C THR A 218 30.60 26.36 5.91
N ALA A 219 31.42 27.38 5.63
CA ALA A 219 32.83 27.42 6.07
C ALA A 219 33.00 27.22 7.60
N ALA A 220 31.92 27.44 8.38
CA ALA A 220 31.85 27.24 9.82
C ALA A 220 31.35 25.84 10.24
N GLY A 221 31.26 24.87 9.33
CA GLY A 221 30.89 23.48 9.66
C GLY A 221 29.39 23.23 9.89
N ARG A 222 28.54 24.26 9.80
CA ARG A 222 27.09 24.14 9.98
C ARG A 222 26.38 23.63 8.72
N ALA A 223 25.42 22.75 8.93
CA ALA A 223 24.45 22.27 7.95
C ALA A 223 23.72 23.45 7.30
N ALA A 224 23.90 23.64 5.99
CA ALA A 224 23.14 24.58 5.18
C ALA A 224 21.96 23.86 4.50
N PRO A 225 20.82 24.54 4.31
CA PRO A 225 19.74 24.05 3.45
C PRO A 225 20.25 23.76 2.04
N LEU A 226 19.65 22.78 1.37
CA LEU A 226 19.98 22.48 -0.02
C LEU A 226 19.47 23.58 -0.98
N PRO A 227 20.13 23.77 -2.14
CA PRO A 227 19.62 24.62 -3.21
C PRO A 227 18.22 24.18 -3.66
N ARG A 228 17.42 25.11 -4.19
CA ARG A 228 16.09 24.80 -4.74
C ARG A 228 16.20 23.72 -5.83
N GLY A 229 15.32 22.72 -5.76
CA GLY A 229 15.32 21.59 -6.70
C GLY A 229 16.28 20.47 -6.34
N VAL A 230 17.03 20.60 -5.23
CA VAL A 230 17.87 19.54 -4.66
C VAL A 230 17.26 19.11 -3.33
N TYR A 231 17.07 17.81 -3.16
CA TYR A 231 16.41 17.20 -2.02
C TYR A 231 17.15 15.94 -1.55
N THR A 232 16.65 15.33 -0.48
CA THR A 232 17.11 14.05 0.07
C THR A 232 15.95 13.07 0.17
N ALA A 233 16.29 11.79 0.14
CA ALA A 233 15.41 10.68 0.48
C ALA A 233 16.26 9.66 1.25
N LEU A 234 16.13 9.66 2.57
CA LEU A 234 17.02 8.93 3.48
C LEU A 234 16.28 7.86 4.28
N ASP A 235 14.95 7.94 4.36
CA ASP A 235 14.11 6.93 4.97
C ASP A 235 13.59 5.94 3.91
N PRO A 236 13.41 4.64 4.23
CA PRO A 236 12.77 3.68 3.34
C PRO A 236 11.42 4.15 2.76
N ASN A 237 10.65 4.92 3.54
CA ASN A 237 9.35 5.43 3.12
C ASN A 237 9.44 6.74 2.32
N ASP A 238 10.64 7.24 2.04
CA ASP A 238 10.81 8.39 1.16
C ASP A 238 10.67 8.00 -0.33
N TYR A 239 10.59 6.70 -0.63
CA TYR A 239 10.38 6.18 -1.97
C TYR A 239 9.33 5.07 -2.00
N HIS A 240 8.46 5.14 -3.00
CA HIS A 240 7.41 4.16 -3.23
C HIS A 240 7.39 3.71 -4.69
N PRO A 241 7.43 2.39 -4.96
CA PRO A 241 7.36 1.87 -6.32
C PRO A 241 5.96 2.08 -6.94
N PRO A 242 5.83 1.97 -8.28
CA PRO A 242 4.56 2.22 -8.97
C PRO A 242 3.43 1.29 -8.53
N SER A 243 3.75 0.09 -8.07
CA SER A 243 2.78 -0.91 -7.58
C SER A 243 1.99 -0.44 -6.35
N VAL A 244 2.55 0.48 -5.55
CA VAL A 244 1.89 1.02 -4.35
C VAL A 244 1.49 2.49 -4.51
N ALA A 245 1.74 3.08 -5.67
CA ALA A 245 1.42 4.48 -5.96
C ALA A 245 -0.04 4.86 -5.68
N PRO A 246 -1.06 4.07 -6.07
CA PRO A 246 -2.46 4.43 -5.81
C PRO A 246 -2.79 4.55 -4.32
N VAL A 247 -2.14 3.74 -3.48
CA VAL A 247 -2.35 3.76 -2.02
C VAL A 247 -1.74 5.00 -1.41
N VAL A 248 -0.53 5.38 -1.85
CA VAL A 248 0.17 6.58 -1.37
C VAL A 248 -0.52 7.85 -1.88
N GLU A 249 -0.97 7.86 -3.14
CA GLU A 249 -1.71 8.97 -3.74
C GLU A 249 -3.03 9.25 -3.01
N ALA A 250 -3.74 8.21 -2.57
CA ALA A 250 -4.95 8.34 -1.77
C ALA A 250 -4.70 9.00 -0.39
N MET A 251 -3.45 9.10 0.07
CA MET A 251 -3.09 9.78 1.32
C MET A 251 -2.75 11.26 1.12
N PHE A 252 -2.66 11.76 -0.11
CA PHE A 252 -2.37 13.18 -0.36
C PHE A 252 -3.60 14.06 -0.09
N PRO A 253 -3.43 15.22 0.57
CA PRO A 253 -4.53 16.17 0.76
C PRO A 253 -5.05 16.64 -0.60
N GLY A 254 -6.34 16.43 -0.87
CA GLY A 254 -6.98 16.84 -2.13
C GLY A 254 -7.01 15.77 -3.24
N ALA A 255 -6.63 14.51 -2.96
CA ALA A 255 -6.89 13.40 -3.87
C ALA A 255 -8.41 13.27 -4.10
N ALA A 256 -8.88 13.77 -5.25
CA ALA A 256 -10.24 13.56 -5.68
C ALA A 256 -10.52 12.05 -5.69
N ALA A 257 -11.58 11.65 -4.99
CA ALA A 257 -12.08 10.28 -5.02
C ALA A 257 -12.10 9.80 -6.48
N PRO A 258 -11.67 8.57 -6.79
CA PRO A 258 -11.72 8.06 -8.15
C PRO A 258 -13.16 8.23 -8.62
N ALA A 259 -13.35 9.03 -9.68
CA ALA A 259 -14.64 9.27 -10.27
C ALA A 259 -15.24 7.90 -10.60
N THR A 260 -16.25 7.50 -9.83
CA THR A 260 -17.06 6.32 -10.11
C THR A 260 -17.50 6.47 -11.55
N SER A 261 -17.03 5.59 -12.43
CA SER A 261 -17.43 5.58 -13.82
C SER A 261 -18.94 5.40 -13.83
N LYS A 262 -19.66 6.50 -14.14
CA LYS A 262 -21.07 6.42 -14.47
C LYS A 262 -21.15 5.58 -15.73
N ARG A 263 -21.42 4.31 -15.53
CA ARG A 263 -21.78 3.35 -16.57
C ARG A 263 -22.93 3.97 -17.36
N ALA A 264 -22.66 4.37 -18.59
CA ALA A 264 -23.66 4.88 -19.50
C ALA A 264 -24.81 3.87 -19.63
N PRO A 265 -26.09 4.30 -19.61
CA PRO A 265 -27.19 3.37 -19.77
C PRO A 265 -27.13 2.77 -21.18
N ALA A 266 -27.17 1.44 -21.22
CA ALA A 266 -27.23 0.65 -22.43
C ALA A 266 -28.41 1.11 -23.32
N ARG A 267 -28.11 1.50 -24.55
CA ARG A 267 -29.11 1.66 -25.61
C ARG A 267 -29.82 0.31 -25.79
N LYS A 268 -31.09 0.26 -25.40
CA LYS A 268 -31.98 -0.87 -25.72
C LYS A 268 -32.15 -0.93 -27.24
N SER A 269 -31.65 -2.02 -27.82
CA SER A 269 -31.99 -2.47 -29.16
C SER A 269 -33.49 -2.80 -29.22
N SER A 270 -34.25 -2.01 -29.98
CA SER A 270 -35.60 -2.38 -30.40
C SER A 270 -35.52 -3.02 -31.78
N ALA A 271 -35.29 -4.32 -31.80
CA ALA A 271 -35.67 -5.15 -32.94
C ALA A 271 -37.20 -5.21 -32.98
N LYS A 272 -37.82 -4.67 -34.04
CA LYS A 272 -39.23 -4.97 -34.35
C LYS A 272 -39.30 -5.65 -35.71
N LYS A 273 -39.78 -6.89 -35.62
CA LYS A 273 -40.05 -7.89 -36.66
C LYS A 273 -40.76 -7.32 -37.90
N ALA A 274 -40.34 -7.86 -39.04
CA ALA A 274 -41.08 -7.90 -40.29
C ALA A 274 -42.44 -8.62 -40.16
N SER A 275 -43.42 -8.20 -40.98
CA SER A 275 -44.38 -9.08 -41.68
C SER A 275 -45.44 -8.26 -42.43
N THR A 276 -45.36 -8.31 -43.75
CA THR A 276 -46.44 -8.64 -44.70
C THR A 276 -47.84 -8.01 -44.53
N LYS A 277 -48.28 -7.21 -45.51
CA LYS A 277 -49.41 -7.60 -46.39
C LYS A 277 -49.60 -6.64 -47.57
N ALA A 278 -50.02 -7.27 -48.65
CA ALA A 278 -50.27 -6.73 -49.97
C ALA A 278 -51.44 -5.74 -50.05
N ARG A 279 -51.53 -5.13 -51.25
CA ARG A 279 -52.73 -5.01 -52.10
C ARG A 279 -53.22 -3.57 -52.29
N GLY A 280 -52.77 -3.00 -53.40
CA GLY A 280 -53.68 -2.62 -54.47
C GLY A 280 -54.32 -1.23 -54.43
N LYS A 281 -54.11 -0.54 -55.56
CA LYS A 281 -55.13 0.11 -56.38
C LYS A 281 -55.49 1.57 -56.05
N LYS A 282 -55.12 2.40 -57.03
CA LYS A 282 -55.94 3.41 -57.76
C LYS A 282 -55.80 4.88 -57.38
N ARG A 283 -55.69 5.65 -58.48
CA ARG A 283 -55.97 7.09 -58.71
C ARG A 283 -54.80 7.99 -58.33
N ARG A 284 -54.32 8.88 -59.20
CA ARG A 284 -54.93 9.52 -60.36
C ARG A 284 -53.85 10.00 -61.31
#